data_AF-A0A941WX88-F1
#
_entry.id   AF-A0A941WX88-F1
#
_cell.length_a   1.000
_cell.length_b   1.000
_cell.length_c   1.000
_cell.angle_alpha   90.00
_cell.angle_beta   90.00
_cell.angle_gamma   90.00
#
_symmetry.space_group_name_H-M   'P 1'
#
loop_
_entity.id
_entity.type
_entity.pdbx_description
1 polymer ?
#
loop_
_entity_poly.entity_id
_entity_poly.type
_entity_poly.pdbx_seq_one_letter_code
_entity_poly.pdbx_strand_id
1 'polypeptide(L)'
;MNKALPRWAVCAFFAVFLALGLLTAADYGPSWDEQTEMDILRMNLWEYARVLGLDESRFETLAARQGPLSIETLRPISQSIEQDHGTAAFYPFGWVVLDLSLTGAQQSALWHMACWGVFTLGGFALYAALRQMGLSRGWALLGPVCLLLTPPFFAHGHFNNKDIALFSLSL
;
A
#
# COMPACT_ATOMS: atom_id res chain seq x y z
N MET A 1 17.30 33.35 18.13
CA MET A 1 17.63 32.68 16.84
C MET A 1 16.82 31.40 16.74
N ASN A 2 15.73 31.38 15.95
CA ASN A 2 15.02 30.13 15.66
C ASN A 2 15.92 29.26 14.78
N LYS A 3 16.63 28.30 15.38
CA LYS A 3 17.37 27.30 14.60
C LYS A 3 16.32 26.52 13.80
N ALA A 4 16.33 26.69 12.48
CA ALA A 4 15.50 25.88 11.60
C ALA A 4 15.80 24.40 11.85
N LEU A 5 14.74 23.59 12.00
CA LEU A 5 14.86 22.15 12.22
C LEU A 5 15.84 21.55 11.19
N PRO A 6 16.84 20.76 11.62
CA PRO A 6 17.84 20.21 10.70
C PRO A 6 17.23 19.12 9.81
N ARG A 7 17.84 18.88 8.63
CA ARG A 7 17.34 17.88 7.66
C ARG A 7 17.34 16.46 8.23
N TRP A 8 18.36 16.10 9.00
CA TRP A 8 18.43 14.77 9.63
C TRP A 8 17.25 14.50 10.57
N ALA A 9 16.70 15.52 11.22
CA ALA A 9 15.54 15.37 12.09
C ALA A 9 14.26 15.07 11.28
N VAL A 10 14.15 15.60 10.06
CA VAL A 10 13.06 15.25 9.14
C VAL A 10 13.20 13.81 8.66
N CYS A 11 14.41 13.37 8.31
CA CYS A 11 14.67 11.98 7.95
C CYS A 11 14.37 11.03 9.12
N ALA A 12 14.80 11.37 10.33
CA ALA A 12 14.51 10.60 11.54
C ALA A 12 13.00 10.53 11.82
N PHE A 13 12.27 11.64 11.63
CA PHE A 13 10.82 11.65 11.76
C PHE A 13 10.14 10.66 10.82
N PHE A 14 10.47 10.66 9.52
CA PHE A 14 9.87 9.72 8.57
C PHE A 14 10.34 8.28 8.77
N ALA A 15 11.56 8.06 9.27
CA ALA A 15 12.01 6.73 9.69
C ALA A 15 11.17 6.19 10.86
N VAL A 16 10.87 7.04 11.85
CA VAL A 16 9.96 6.68 12.96
C VAL A 16 8.54 6.47 12.46
N PHE A 17 8.03 7.35 11.57
CA PHE A 17 6.72 7.21 10.94
C PHE A 17 6.59 5.83 10.27
N LEU A 18 7.56 5.47 9.43
CA LEU A 18 7.57 4.17 8.75
C LEU A 18 7.64 3.02 9.77
N ALA A 19 8.59 3.09 10.72
CA ALA A 19 8.80 2.04 11.71
C ALA A 19 7.55 1.79 12.57
N LEU A 20 6.79 2.83 12.92
CA LEU A 20 5.55 2.68 13.68
C LEU A 20 4.57 1.75 12.98
N GLY A 21 4.23 2.01 11.71
CA GLY A 21 3.28 1.15 11.00
C GLY A 21 3.84 -0.23 10.65
N LEU A 22 5.15 -0.37 10.43
CA LEU A 22 5.75 -1.70 10.28
C LEU A 22 5.60 -2.55 11.55
N LEU A 23 5.69 -1.93 12.73
CA LEU A 23 5.55 -2.61 14.01
C LEU A 23 4.09 -2.90 14.38
N THR A 24 3.13 -2.09 13.91
CA THR A 24 1.70 -2.27 14.19
C THR A 24 0.92 -2.98 13.09
N ALA A 25 1.53 -3.27 11.93
CA ALA A 25 0.87 -3.87 10.79
C ALA A 25 0.16 -5.21 11.09
N ALA A 26 0.73 -6.02 11.98
CA ALA A 26 0.16 -7.32 12.34
C ALA A 26 -0.98 -7.22 13.38
N ASP A 27 -1.17 -6.05 14.01
CA ASP A 27 -2.21 -5.85 15.02
C ASP A 27 -3.59 -5.58 14.40
N TYR A 28 -3.64 -5.32 13.09
CA TYR A 28 -4.87 -5.17 12.33
C TYR A 28 -5.31 -6.51 11.76
N GLY A 29 -6.59 -6.84 11.93
CA GLY A 29 -7.21 -7.93 11.19
C GLY A 29 -7.36 -7.57 9.71
N PRO A 30 -7.51 -8.58 8.82
CA PRO A 30 -7.68 -8.34 7.39
C PRO A 30 -8.94 -7.52 7.12
N SER A 31 -8.88 -6.60 6.16
CA SER A 31 -10.09 -5.90 5.69
C SER A 31 -10.99 -6.86 4.92
N TRP A 32 -12.27 -6.51 4.81
CA TRP A 32 -13.25 -7.33 4.09
C TRP A 32 -12.92 -7.50 2.61
N ASP A 33 -12.31 -6.49 1.99
CA ASP A 33 -11.92 -6.46 0.60
C ASP A 33 -10.47 -6.89 0.35
N GLU A 34 -9.66 -7.11 1.38
CA GLU A 34 -8.20 -7.37 1.27
C GLU A 34 -7.88 -8.44 0.23
N GLN A 35 -8.58 -9.58 0.30
CA GLN A 35 -8.36 -10.69 -0.62
C GLN A 35 -8.70 -10.30 -2.07
N THR A 36 -9.78 -9.55 -2.27
CA THR A 36 -10.18 -9.04 -3.59
C THR A 36 -9.10 -8.10 -4.14
N GLU A 37 -8.56 -7.22 -3.32
CA GLU A 37 -7.49 -6.30 -3.72
C GLU A 37 -6.20 -7.00 -4.10
N MET A 38 -5.82 -8.03 -3.33
CA MET A 38 -4.70 -8.89 -3.68
C MET A 38 -4.94 -9.65 -4.97
N ASP A 39 -6.16 -10.12 -5.21
CA ASP A 39 -6.55 -10.79 -6.44
C ASP A 39 -6.50 -9.83 -7.64
N ILE A 40 -6.99 -8.59 -7.51
CA ILE A 40 -6.84 -7.56 -8.56
C ILE A 40 -5.36 -7.32 -8.88
N LEU A 41 -4.48 -7.26 -7.87
CA LEU A 41 -3.04 -7.16 -8.10
C LEU A 41 -2.49 -8.40 -8.84
N ARG A 42 -2.90 -9.62 -8.46
CA ARG A 42 -2.53 -10.86 -9.19
C ARG A 42 -2.98 -10.81 -10.64
N MET A 43 -4.21 -10.38 -10.90
CA MET A 43 -4.79 -10.26 -12.25
C MET A 43 -4.06 -9.21 -13.10
N ASN A 44 -3.67 -8.07 -12.49
CA ASN A 44 -2.85 -7.05 -13.15
C ASN A 44 -1.48 -7.62 -13.56
N LEU A 45 -0.80 -8.30 -12.65
CA LEU A 45 0.50 -8.92 -12.91
C LEU A 45 0.40 -10.04 -13.96
N TRP A 46 -0.70 -10.80 -13.97
CA TRP A 46 -0.97 -11.82 -14.98
C TRP A 46 -1.08 -11.19 -16.37
N GLU A 47 -1.80 -10.07 -16.50
CA GLU A 47 -1.91 -9.37 -17.79
C GLU A 47 -0.54 -8.96 -18.34
N TYR A 48 0.36 -8.44 -17.49
CA TYR A 48 1.73 -8.15 -17.92
C TYR A 48 2.47 -9.41 -18.35
N ALA A 49 2.35 -10.51 -17.61
CA ALA A 49 2.99 -11.78 -17.99
C ALA A 49 2.50 -12.25 -19.37
N ARG A 50 1.19 -12.22 -19.60
CA ARG A 50 0.55 -12.59 -20.87
C ARG A 50 0.99 -11.70 -22.03
N VAL A 51 0.92 -10.38 -21.87
CA VAL A 51 1.28 -9.41 -22.93
C VAL A 51 2.76 -9.46 -23.27
N LEU A 52 3.62 -9.70 -22.27
CA LEU A 52 5.07 -9.80 -22.45
C LEU A 52 5.54 -11.21 -22.88
N GLY A 53 4.63 -12.19 -22.98
CA GLY A 53 4.98 -13.57 -23.32
C GLY A 53 5.85 -14.26 -22.25
N LEU A 54 5.65 -13.91 -20.98
CA LEU A 54 6.30 -14.54 -19.84
C LEU A 54 5.53 -15.79 -19.40
N ASP A 55 6.12 -16.56 -18.49
CA ASP A 55 5.48 -17.75 -17.92
C ASP A 55 4.23 -17.42 -17.11
N GLU A 56 3.09 -18.00 -17.50
CA GLU A 56 1.79 -17.82 -16.87
C GLU A 56 1.46 -18.90 -15.83
N SER A 57 2.27 -19.97 -15.73
CA SER A 57 1.98 -21.18 -14.94
C SER A 57 1.70 -20.90 -13.46
N ARG A 58 2.36 -19.89 -12.89
CA ARG A 58 2.13 -19.47 -11.50
C ARG A 58 0.73 -18.90 -11.31
N PHE A 59 0.25 -18.09 -12.25
CA PHE A 59 -1.08 -17.48 -12.19
C PHE A 59 -2.17 -18.53 -12.43
N GLU A 60 -1.94 -19.46 -13.36
CA GLU A 60 -2.84 -20.61 -13.57
C GLU A 60 -2.93 -21.50 -12.32
N THR A 61 -1.80 -21.75 -11.65
CA THR A 61 -1.77 -22.49 -10.37
C THR A 61 -2.54 -21.76 -9.28
N LEU A 62 -2.42 -20.44 -9.19
CA LEU A 62 -3.18 -19.61 -8.25
C LEU A 62 -4.69 -19.65 -8.55
N ALA A 63 -5.07 -19.54 -9.83
CA ALA A 63 -6.46 -19.61 -10.27
C ALA A 63 -7.08 -20.98 -9.97
N ALA A 64 -6.34 -22.07 -10.16
CA ALA A 64 -6.79 -23.43 -9.84
C ALA A 64 -6.95 -23.69 -8.33
N ARG A 65 -6.32 -22.89 -7.46
CA ARG A 65 -6.39 -23.01 -6.00
C ARG A 65 -7.52 -22.22 -5.36
N GLN A 66 -8.32 -21.48 -6.14
CA GLN A 66 -9.35 -20.61 -5.57
C GLN A 66 -10.35 -21.39 -4.72
N GLY A 67 -10.50 -20.93 -3.49
CA GLY A 67 -11.40 -21.52 -2.51
C GLY A 67 -12.85 -21.10 -2.72
N PRO A 68 -13.80 -21.70 -1.97
CA PRO A 68 -15.23 -21.47 -2.14
C PRO A 68 -15.71 -20.03 -1.83
N LEU A 69 -14.85 -19.17 -1.27
CA LEU A 69 -15.15 -17.77 -0.94
C LEU A 69 -14.61 -16.77 -1.98
N SER A 70 -13.95 -17.24 -3.04
CA SER A 70 -13.49 -16.36 -4.13
C SER A 70 -14.70 -15.82 -4.91
N ILE A 71 -14.84 -14.49 -4.94
CA ILE A 71 -15.98 -13.80 -5.56
C ILE A 71 -15.88 -13.84 -7.09
N GLU A 72 -14.65 -13.84 -7.63
CA GLU A 72 -14.39 -13.96 -9.07
C GLU A 72 -13.26 -14.97 -9.34
N THR A 73 -13.37 -15.72 -10.44
CA THR A 73 -12.27 -16.56 -10.90
C THR A 73 -11.10 -15.71 -11.37
N LEU A 74 -9.90 -15.93 -10.82
CA LEU A 74 -8.68 -15.25 -11.24
C LEU A 74 -8.47 -15.43 -12.74
N ARG A 75 -8.19 -14.31 -13.43
CA ARG A 75 -7.98 -14.22 -14.87
C ARG A 75 -7.12 -12.98 -15.19
N PRO A 76 -6.57 -12.83 -16.40
CA PRO A 76 -5.92 -11.58 -16.78
C PRO A 76 -6.87 -10.39 -16.59
N ILE A 77 -6.38 -9.27 -16.05
CA ILE A 77 -7.24 -8.14 -15.62
C ILE A 77 -8.13 -7.59 -16.74
N SER A 78 -7.70 -7.66 -18.01
CA SER A 78 -8.51 -7.25 -19.16
C SER A 78 -9.81 -8.04 -19.36
N GLN A 79 -9.95 -9.18 -18.68
CA GLN A 79 -11.09 -10.09 -18.77
C GLN A 79 -11.94 -10.10 -17.49
N SER A 80 -11.54 -9.36 -16.46
CA SER A 80 -12.26 -9.22 -15.19
C SER A 80 -13.21 -8.02 -15.24
N ILE A 81 -14.26 -8.08 -14.43
CA ILE A 81 -15.11 -6.91 -14.18
C ILE A 81 -14.33 -5.79 -13.49
N GLU A 82 -13.30 -6.13 -12.71
CA GLU A 82 -12.48 -5.21 -11.92
C GLU A 82 -11.40 -4.49 -12.76
N GLN A 83 -11.52 -4.46 -14.09
CA GLN A 83 -10.49 -3.93 -15.00
C GLN A 83 -10.22 -2.42 -14.82
N ASP A 84 -11.15 -1.69 -14.24
CA ASP A 84 -11.05 -0.28 -13.89
C ASP A 84 -10.40 -0.02 -12.52
N HIS A 85 -10.05 -1.08 -11.77
CA HIS A 85 -9.37 -0.99 -10.49
C HIS A 85 -7.85 -0.93 -10.65
N GLY A 86 -7.27 0.24 -10.38
CA GLY A 86 -5.84 0.48 -10.43
C GLY A 86 -5.10 -0.01 -9.16
N THR A 87 -4.12 -0.91 -9.34
CA THR A 87 -3.26 -1.42 -8.26
C THR A 87 -1.77 -1.08 -8.44
N ALA A 88 -1.44 -0.17 -9.36
CA ALA A 88 -0.06 0.14 -9.76
C ALA A 88 0.87 0.54 -8.60
N ALA A 89 0.33 1.25 -7.59
CA ALA A 89 1.08 1.63 -6.39
C ALA A 89 1.65 0.41 -5.62
N PHE A 90 1.04 -0.75 -5.79
CA PHE A 90 1.37 -1.99 -5.10
C PHE A 90 2.18 -2.99 -5.93
N TYR A 91 2.52 -2.67 -7.19
CA TYR A 91 3.35 -3.53 -8.03
C TYR A 91 4.71 -3.91 -7.38
N PRO A 92 5.43 -3.01 -6.67
CA PRO A 92 6.65 -3.38 -5.94
C PRO A 92 6.43 -4.48 -4.88
N PHE A 93 5.19 -4.66 -4.42
CA PHE A 93 4.79 -5.67 -3.45
C PHE A 93 4.11 -6.89 -4.09
N GLY A 94 4.15 -7.04 -5.42
CA GLY A 94 3.56 -8.18 -6.14
C GLY A 94 4.06 -9.54 -5.66
N TRP A 95 5.27 -9.62 -5.12
CA TRP A 95 5.80 -10.84 -4.52
C TRP A 95 4.96 -11.33 -3.31
N VAL A 96 4.36 -10.43 -2.54
CA VAL A 96 3.52 -10.77 -1.36
C VAL A 96 2.30 -11.58 -1.78
N VAL A 97 1.67 -11.21 -2.91
CA VAL A 97 0.45 -11.87 -3.40
C VAL A 97 0.76 -13.11 -4.25
N LEU A 98 1.99 -13.24 -4.76
CA LEU A 98 2.43 -14.36 -5.60
C LEU A 98 3.15 -15.46 -4.82
N ASP A 99 3.57 -15.22 -3.58
CA ASP A 99 4.26 -16.21 -2.76
C ASP A 99 3.26 -17.13 -2.06
N LEU A 100 3.18 -18.36 -2.57
CA LEU A 100 2.30 -19.42 -2.07
C LEU A 100 2.79 -20.06 -0.76
N SER A 101 3.98 -19.71 -0.28
CA SER A 101 4.54 -20.22 0.98
C SER A 101 4.10 -19.42 2.20
N LEU A 102 3.58 -18.20 2.00
CA LEU A 102 3.08 -17.34 3.06
C LEU A 102 1.76 -17.87 3.62
N THR A 103 1.64 -17.87 4.94
CA THR A 103 0.33 -18.04 5.60
C THR A 103 -0.54 -16.81 5.36
N GLY A 104 -1.88 -16.94 5.48
CA GLY A 104 -2.79 -15.81 5.31
C GLY A 104 -2.47 -14.64 6.26
N ALA A 105 -2.08 -14.93 7.51
CA ALA A 105 -1.69 -13.90 8.47
C ALA A 105 -0.38 -13.18 8.06
N GLN A 106 0.60 -13.91 7.53
CA GLN A 106 1.84 -13.30 7.03
C GLN A 106 1.58 -12.44 5.79
N GLN A 107 0.74 -12.92 4.87
CA GLN A 107 0.36 -12.18 3.67
C GLN A 107 -0.38 -10.87 4.04
N SER A 108 -1.35 -10.94 4.95
CA SER A 108 -2.09 -9.77 5.45
C SER A 108 -1.16 -8.77 6.15
N ALA A 109 -0.27 -9.24 7.04
CA ALA A 109 0.69 -8.35 7.70
C ALA A 109 1.62 -7.63 6.70
N LEU A 110 2.15 -8.34 5.71
CA LEU A 110 3.00 -7.76 4.65
C LEU A 110 2.22 -6.79 3.75
N TRP A 111 0.94 -7.08 3.49
CA TRP A 111 0.05 -6.18 2.77
C TRP A 111 -0.21 -4.90 3.56
N HIS A 112 -0.43 -5.01 4.87
CA HIS A 112 -0.58 -3.84 5.71
C HIS A 112 0.69 -2.98 5.77
N MET A 113 1.86 -3.61 5.78
CA MET A 113 3.15 -2.91 5.65
C MET A 113 3.27 -2.20 4.30
N ALA A 114 2.75 -2.78 3.22
CA ALA A 114 2.74 -2.15 1.89
C ALA A 114 1.83 -0.91 1.87
N CYS A 115 0.60 -1.03 2.39
CA CYS A 115 -0.33 0.10 2.55
C CYS A 115 0.32 1.22 3.36
N TRP A 116 0.98 0.88 4.48
CA TRP A 116 1.66 1.84 5.32
C TRP A 116 2.85 2.52 4.62
N GLY A 117 3.58 1.76 3.80
CA GLY A 117 4.65 2.30 2.95
C GLY A 117 4.12 3.38 2.01
N VAL A 118 3.02 3.11 1.30
CA VAL A 118 2.35 4.08 0.42
C VAL A 118 1.86 5.29 1.22
N PHE A 119 1.22 5.06 2.38
CA PHE A 119 0.76 6.13 3.27
C PHE A 119 1.90 7.03 3.77
N THR A 120 3.04 6.44 4.10
CA THR A 120 4.24 7.18 4.54
C THR A 120 4.76 8.07 3.41
N LEU A 121 4.74 7.60 2.16
CA LEU A 121 5.08 8.42 0.99
C LEU A 121 4.09 9.57 0.79
N GLY A 122 2.79 9.35 1.00
CA GLY A 122 1.78 10.40 1.02
C GLY A 122 2.02 11.45 2.10
N GLY A 123 2.38 11.02 3.32
CA GLY A 123 2.81 11.92 4.39
C GLY A 123 4.05 12.74 3.98
N PHE A 124 5.02 12.12 3.32
CA PHE A 124 6.19 12.83 2.80
C PHE A 124 5.82 13.84 1.71
N ALA A 125 4.90 13.49 0.80
CA ALA A 125 4.39 14.39 -0.23
C ALA A 125 3.68 15.60 0.40
N LEU A 126 2.82 15.39 1.40
CA LEU A 126 2.18 16.48 2.15
C LEU A 126 3.21 17.40 2.81
N TYR A 127 4.24 16.83 3.45
CA TYR A 127 5.35 17.63 3.99
C TYR A 127 6.03 18.46 2.89
N ALA A 128 6.30 17.86 1.72
CA ALA A 128 6.94 18.54 0.61
C ALA A 128 6.05 19.66 0.03
N ALA A 129 4.74 19.45 -0.09
CA ALA A 129 3.77 20.44 -0.52
C ALA A 129 3.73 21.63 0.46
N LEU A 130 3.62 21.37 1.76
CA LEU A 130 3.67 22.42 2.80
C LEU A 130 5.00 23.20 2.78
N ARG A 131 6.11 22.52 2.48
CA ARG A 131 7.41 23.17 2.28
C ARG A 131 7.45 24.07 1.05
N GLN A 132 6.79 23.68 -0.04
CA GLN A 132 6.65 24.50 -1.24
C GLN A 132 5.75 25.72 -1.01
N MET A 133 4.75 25.61 -0.14
CA MET A 133 3.90 26.73 0.30
C MET A 133 4.61 27.72 1.25
N GLY A 134 5.88 27.48 1.60
CA GLY A 134 6.71 28.40 2.38
C GLY A 134 6.79 28.10 3.88
N LEU A 135 6.10 27.08 4.40
CA LEU A 135 6.15 26.73 5.82
C LEU A 135 7.54 26.24 6.22
N SER A 136 8.07 26.67 7.37
CA SER A 136 9.34 26.13 7.88
C SER A 136 9.30 24.60 8.08
N ARG A 137 10.45 23.92 8.14
CA ARG A 137 10.48 22.45 8.30
C ARG A 137 9.69 21.94 9.51
N GLY A 138 9.74 22.65 10.65
CA GLY A 138 8.96 22.26 11.83
C GLY A 138 7.46 22.40 11.60
N TRP A 139 7.02 23.52 11.03
CA TRP A 139 5.61 23.77 10.70
C TRP A 139 5.08 22.80 9.64
N ALA A 140 5.88 22.47 8.62
CA ALA A 140 5.50 21.51 7.58
C ALA A 140 5.35 20.07 8.13
N LEU A 141 6.09 19.69 9.17
CA LEU A 141 5.92 18.38 9.83
C LEU A 141 4.59 18.25 10.57
N LEU A 142 3.89 19.34 10.87
CA LEU A 142 2.58 19.25 11.50
C LEU A 142 1.55 18.53 10.61
N GLY A 143 1.66 18.62 9.28
CA GLY A 143 0.77 17.90 8.36
C GLY A 143 0.82 16.38 8.59
N PRO A 144 1.98 15.73 8.42
CA PRO A 144 2.15 14.30 8.71
C PRO A 144 1.85 13.92 10.16
N VAL A 145 2.16 14.81 11.13
CA VAL A 145 1.80 14.58 12.54
C VAL A 145 0.28 14.52 12.71
N CYS A 146 -0.48 15.41 12.06
CA CYS A 146 -1.94 15.36 12.07
C CYS A 146 -2.48 14.06 11.46
N LEU A 147 -1.84 13.54 10.39
CA LEU A 147 -2.19 12.24 9.82
C LEU A 147 -1.98 11.08 10.82
N LEU A 148 -0.85 11.08 11.55
CA LEU A 148 -0.57 10.06 12.57
C LEU A 148 -1.52 10.13 13.76
N LEU A 149 -1.86 11.34 14.22
CA LEU A 149 -2.65 11.55 15.43
C LEU A 149 -4.16 11.48 15.19
N THR A 150 -4.60 11.41 13.93
CA THR A 150 -6.01 11.26 13.57
C THR A 150 -6.33 9.77 13.41
N PRO A 151 -7.08 9.15 14.33
CA PRO A 151 -7.24 7.69 14.37
C PRO A 151 -7.75 7.08 13.05
N PRO A 152 -8.72 7.68 12.32
CA PRO A 152 -9.13 7.17 11.02
C PRO A 152 -7.98 7.09 10.00
N PHE A 153 -7.17 8.15 9.84
CA PHE A 153 -6.06 8.15 8.90
C PHE A 153 -4.99 7.12 9.28
N PHE A 154 -4.67 7.02 10.57
CA PHE A 154 -3.73 6.01 11.06
C PHE A 154 -4.21 4.59 10.79
N ALA A 155 -5.48 4.30 11.10
CA ALA A 155 -6.08 2.98 10.90
C ALA A 155 -6.16 2.63 9.41
N HIS A 156 -6.74 3.51 8.59
CA HIS A 156 -6.80 3.31 7.15
C HIS A 156 -5.40 3.07 6.58
N GLY A 157 -4.38 3.75 7.12
CA GLY A 157 -2.96 3.60 6.77
C GLY A 157 -2.50 2.16 6.62
N HIS A 158 -3.14 1.24 7.34
CA HIS A 158 -2.79 -0.18 7.36
C HIS A 158 -3.61 -1.01 6.37
N PHE A 159 -4.90 -0.78 6.16
CA PHE A 159 -5.74 -1.75 5.45
C PHE A 159 -6.51 -1.22 4.24
N ASN A 160 -6.60 0.11 4.05
CA ASN A 160 -7.37 0.69 2.94
C ASN A 160 -6.44 1.06 1.78
N ASN A 161 -6.20 0.13 0.87
CA ASN A 161 -5.25 0.30 -0.24
C ASN A 161 -5.73 1.35 -1.27
N LYS A 162 -7.03 1.41 -1.59
CA LYS A 162 -7.59 2.30 -2.62
C LYS A 162 -7.54 3.76 -2.22
N ASP A 163 -8.14 4.09 -1.07
CA ASP A 163 -8.31 5.48 -0.67
C ASP A 163 -6.97 6.11 -0.29
N ILE A 164 -6.05 5.33 0.29
CA ILE A 164 -4.72 5.82 0.62
C ILE A 164 -3.81 5.93 -0.57
N ALA A 165 -3.91 5.03 -1.56
CA ALA A 165 -3.20 5.22 -2.80
C ALA A 165 -3.65 6.52 -3.48
N LEU A 166 -4.98 6.75 -3.57
CA LEU A 166 -5.52 7.98 -4.14
C LEU A 166 -5.09 9.22 -3.33
N PHE A 167 -5.26 9.20 -2.01
CA PHE A 167 -4.84 10.29 -1.13
C PHE A 167 -3.34 10.58 -1.27
N SER A 168 -2.50 9.55 -1.28
CA SER A 168 -1.04 9.72 -1.28
C SER A 168 -0.49 10.18 -2.64
N LEU A 169 -1.11 9.77 -3.75
CA LEU A 169 -0.63 10.07 -5.10
C LEU A 169 -1.21 11.36 -5.68
N SER A 170 -2.21 11.96 -5.04
CA SER A 170 -2.84 13.22 -5.49
C SER A 170 -2.33 14.48 -4.76
N LEU A 171 -1.41 14.32 -3.81
CA LEU A 171 -0.82 15.40 -3.00
C LEU A 171 0.34 16.14 -3.67
#